data_AF-A0A6M2DVH6-F1
#
_entry.id   AF-A0A6M2DVH6-F1
#
_cell.length_a   1.000
_cell.length_b   1.000
_cell.length_c   1.000
_cell.angle_alpha   90.00
_cell.angle_beta   90.00
_cell.angle_gamma   90.00
#
_symmetry.space_group_name_H-M   'P 1'
#
loop_
_entity.id
_entity.type
_entity.pdbx_description
1 polymer ?
#
loop_
_entity_poly.entity_id
_entity_poly.type
_entity_poly.pdbx_seq_one_letter_code
_entity_poly.pdbx_strand_id
1 'polypeptide(L)'
;MLPVDLWLVLLQYHLSRGEHMGQQVFERAIKALGEDAYPIWKANIMYFISLPEDFEEKVRTLFLSALQQHPKISQPMKPRYIEWLAMVKNITWARNAYKALAQLQPLCLELHRKMAQLESSQLDPDMESWRKCHENATRLFGKSNKDVWIDFIRFEMLDGEPTRVDTLYNEAKQNLNQDLVHMFELEFAQLLSSVGENDVEC
;
A
#
# COMPACT_ATOMS: atom_id res chain seq x y z
N MET A 1 -6.40 -14.78 28.12
CA MET A 1 -5.80 -14.51 26.79
C MET A 1 -4.64 -13.55 27.01
N LEU A 2 -3.44 -13.83 26.49
CA LEU A 2 -2.32 -12.89 26.63
C LEU A 2 -2.54 -11.67 25.71
N PRO A 3 -2.19 -10.45 26.15
CA PRO A 3 -2.15 -9.27 25.28
C PRO A 3 -1.21 -9.45 24.10
N VAL A 4 -1.47 -8.72 23.01
CA VAL A 4 -0.66 -8.74 21.78
C VAL A 4 0.82 -8.45 22.07
N ASP A 5 1.11 -7.49 22.93
CA ASP A 5 2.50 -7.10 23.27
C ASP A 5 3.28 -8.24 23.94
N LEU A 6 2.63 -9.03 24.80
CA LEU A 6 3.27 -10.20 25.41
C LEU A 6 3.54 -11.30 24.38
N TRP A 7 2.63 -11.50 23.42
CA TRP A 7 2.86 -12.41 22.31
C TRP A 7 4.02 -11.96 21.41
N LEU A 8 4.15 -10.65 21.16
CA LEU A 8 5.26 -10.09 20.38
C LEU A 8 6.61 -10.34 21.06
N VAL A 9 6.71 -10.03 22.35
CA VAL A 9 7.94 -10.27 23.14
C VAL A 9 8.27 -11.77 23.15
N LEU A 10 7.28 -12.62 23.36
CA LEU A 10 7.47 -14.07 23.37
C LEU A 10 7.96 -14.59 22.02
N LEU A 11 7.37 -14.11 20.92
CA LEU A 11 7.75 -14.47 19.57
C LEU A 11 9.20 -14.05 19.27
N GLN A 12 9.55 -12.80 19.54
CA GLN A 12 10.91 -12.27 19.32
C GLN A 12 11.95 -13.06 20.11
N TYR A 13 11.68 -13.34 21.39
CA TYR A 13 12.57 -14.14 22.24
C TYR A 13 12.76 -15.57 21.72
N HIS A 14 11.72 -16.20 21.15
CA HIS A 14 11.84 -17.56 20.62
C HIS A 14 12.51 -17.59 19.24
N LEU A 15 12.22 -16.62 18.37
CA LEU A 15 12.88 -16.47 17.07
C LEU A 15 14.40 -16.29 17.24
N SER A 16 14.85 -15.50 18.23
CA SER A 16 16.27 -15.32 18.52
C SER A 16 16.98 -16.58 19.01
N ARG A 17 16.23 -17.63 19.38
CA ARG A 17 16.76 -18.92 19.85
C ARG A 17 16.63 -20.03 18.83
N GLY A 18 15.97 -19.77 17.70
CA GLY A 18 15.83 -20.70 16.60
C GLY A 18 14.44 -20.66 15.95
N GLU A 19 14.44 -20.88 14.63
CA GLU A 19 13.24 -20.84 13.80
C GLU A 19 12.10 -21.73 14.34
N HIS A 20 12.40 -22.98 14.68
CA HIS A 20 11.39 -23.94 15.13
C HIS A 20 10.66 -23.48 16.40
N MET A 21 11.40 -22.89 17.35
CA MET A 21 10.82 -22.37 18.59
C MET A 21 9.94 -21.15 18.31
N GLY A 22 10.41 -20.25 17.44
CA GLY A 22 9.63 -19.08 17.01
C GLY A 22 8.34 -19.48 16.28
N GLN A 23 8.41 -20.49 15.41
CA GLN A 23 7.26 -20.98 14.65
C GLN A 23 6.14 -21.52 15.55
N GLN A 24 6.49 -22.27 16.60
CA GLN A 24 5.49 -22.75 17.57
C GLN A 24 4.79 -21.60 18.30
N VAL A 25 5.53 -20.56 18.68
CA VAL A 25 4.95 -19.38 19.31
C VAL A 25 4.06 -18.62 18.32
N PHE A 26 4.52 -18.46 17.09
CA PHE A 26 3.78 -17.82 16.01
C PHE A 26 2.41 -18.48 15.81
N GLU A 27 2.37 -19.80 15.63
CA GLU A 27 1.14 -20.58 15.42
C GLU A 27 0.16 -20.46 16.60
N ARG A 28 0.69 -20.52 17.83
CA ARG A 28 -0.13 -20.34 19.05
C ARG A 28 -0.69 -18.93 19.14
N ALA A 29 0.12 -17.91 18.81
CA ALA A 29 -0.27 -16.51 18.87
C ALA A 29 -1.36 -16.18 17.84
N ILE A 30 -1.19 -16.59 16.57
CA ILE A 30 -2.20 -16.33 15.54
C ILE A 30 -3.53 -17.05 15.84
N LYS A 31 -3.48 -18.25 16.43
CA LYS A 31 -4.67 -18.98 16.87
C LYS A 31 -5.37 -18.28 18.04
N ALA A 32 -4.59 -17.74 18.98
CA ALA A 32 -5.14 -17.10 20.18
C ALA A 32 -5.73 -15.71 19.90
N LEU A 33 -5.12 -14.95 18.97
CA LEU A 33 -5.50 -13.58 18.65
C LEU A 33 -6.48 -13.47 17.48
N GLY A 34 -6.57 -14.49 16.63
CA GLY A 34 -7.47 -14.49 15.47
C GLY A 34 -7.20 -13.30 14.55
N GLU A 35 -8.23 -12.47 14.34
CA GLU A 35 -8.15 -11.31 13.45
C GLU A 35 -7.24 -10.17 13.95
N ASP A 36 -6.94 -10.12 15.26
CA ASP A 36 -6.06 -9.11 15.84
C ASP A 36 -4.58 -9.54 15.80
N ALA A 37 -4.27 -10.65 15.13
CA ALA A 37 -2.91 -11.18 15.00
C ALA A 37 -2.01 -10.42 14.01
N TYR A 38 -2.47 -9.31 13.40
CA TYR A 38 -1.66 -8.55 12.44
C TYR A 38 -0.24 -8.22 12.94
N PRO A 39 -0.05 -7.72 14.17
CA PRO A 39 1.29 -7.41 14.67
C PRO A 39 2.19 -8.64 14.74
N ILE A 40 1.63 -9.81 15.04
CA ILE A 40 2.35 -11.10 15.08
C ILE A 40 2.80 -11.51 13.68
N TRP A 41 1.91 -11.44 12.68
CA TRP A 41 2.25 -11.66 11.27
C TRP A 41 3.37 -10.74 10.80
N LYS A 42 3.24 -9.44 11.10
CA LYS A 42 4.23 -8.43 10.73
C LYS A 42 5.58 -8.75 11.35
N ALA A 43 5.64 -9.02 12.66
CA ALA A 43 6.89 -9.31 13.35
C ALA A 43 7.57 -10.58 12.81
N ASN A 44 6.80 -11.64 12.54
CA ASN A 44 7.33 -12.90 12.01
C ASN A 44 7.91 -12.71 10.60
N ILE A 45 7.19 -12.03 9.70
CA ILE A 45 7.66 -11.74 8.35
C ILE A 45 8.92 -10.86 8.38
N MET A 46 8.92 -9.79 9.19
CA MET A 46 10.08 -8.90 9.31
C MET A 46 11.33 -9.61 9.83
N TYR A 47 11.17 -10.58 10.73
CA TYR A 47 12.28 -11.42 11.16
C TYR A 47 12.89 -12.18 9.99
N PHE A 48 12.08 -12.89 9.18
CA PHE A 48 12.60 -13.63 8.03
C PHE A 48 13.15 -12.73 6.91
N ILE A 49 12.61 -11.52 6.73
CA ILE A 49 13.18 -10.51 5.81
C ILE A 49 14.59 -10.09 6.27
N SER A 50 14.87 -10.08 7.57
CA SER A 50 16.19 -9.70 8.11
C SER A 50 17.25 -10.79 8.01
N LEU A 51 16.87 -12.00 7.57
CA LEU A 51 17.78 -13.13 7.37
C LEU A 51 18.36 -13.14 5.94
N PRO A 52 19.41 -13.95 5.68
CA PRO A 52 19.99 -14.08 4.35
C PRO A 52 18.99 -14.50 3.25
N GLU A 53 19.37 -14.29 1.99
CA GLU A 53 18.53 -14.50 0.79
C GLU A 53 17.93 -15.91 0.67
N ASP A 54 18.55 -16.93 1.28
CA ASP A 54 18.03 -18.31 1.31
C ASP A 54 16.62 -18.42 1.92
N PHE A 55 16.13 -17.39 2.62
CA PHE A 55 14.79 -17.32 3.20
C PHE A 55 13.75 -16.65 2.29
N GLU A 56 14.10 -16.22 1.08
CA GLU A 56 13.19 -15.47 0.19
C GLU A 56 11.88 -16.23 -0.09
N GLU A 57 11.93 -17.52 -0.44
CA GLU A 57 10.71 -18.31 -0.70
C GLU A 57 9.87 -18.50 0.56
N LYS A 58 10.52 -18.55 1.73
CA LYS A 58 9.82 -18.60 3.01
C LYS A 58 9.08 -17.30 3.28
N VAL A 59 9.74 -16.15 3.08
CA VAL A 59 9.11 -14.82 3.20
C VAL A 59 7.95 -14.71 2.22
N ARG A 60 8.12 -15.15 0.98
CA ARG A 60 7.04 -15.21 -0.02
C ARG A 60 5.86 -16.02 0.47
N THR A 61 6.11 -17.22 0.97
CA THR A 61 5.08 -18.12 1.51
C THR A 61 4.34 -17.49 2.70
N LEU A 62 5.06 -16.82 3.60
CA LEU A 62 4.46 -16.12 4.74
C LEU A 62 3.58 -14.95 4.30
N PHE A 63 4.02 -14.14 3.33
CA PHE A 63 3.20 -13.07 2.76
C PHE A 63 1.93 -13.62 2.10
N LEU A 64 2.07 -14.63 1.24
CA LEU A 64 0.92 -15.25 0.59
C LEU A 64 -0.08 -15.83 1.62
N SER A 65 0.43 -16.45 2.68
CA SER A 65 -0.40 -16.95 3.79
C SER A 65 -1.12 -15.82 4.52
N ALA A 66 -0.43 -14.70 4.79
CA ALA A 66 -1.00 -13.52 5.44
C ALA A 66 -2.10 -12.86 4.58
N LEU A 67 -1.93 -12.85 3.26
CA LEU A 67 -2.90 -12.31 2.31
C LEU A 67 -4.21 -13.11 2.25
N GLN A 68 -4.17 -14.39 2.63
CA GLN A 68 -5.38 -15.24 2.75
C GLN A 68 -6.08 -15.11 4.11
N GLN A 69 -5.54 -14.32 5.04
CA GLN A 69 -6.16 -14.13 6.36
C GLN A 69 -7.25 -13.06 6.35
N HIS A 70 -7.90 -12.90 7.50
CA HIS A 70 -8.92 -11.89 7.76
C HIS A 70 -8.49 -10.48 7.27
N PRO A 71 -9.41 -9.63 6.76
CA PRO A 71 -9.12 -8.27 6.29
C PRO A 71 -8.21 -7.42 7.19
N LYS A 72 -8.37 -7.50 8.52
CA LYS A 72 -7.51 -6.80 9.50
C LYS A 72 -6.03 -7.16 9.37
N ILE A 73 -5.71 -8.32 8.81
CA ILE A 73 -4.37 -8.83 8.55
C ILE A 73 -4.01 -8.62 7.08
N SER A 74 -4.87 -9.05 6.15
CA SER A 74 -4.52 -9.08 4.73
C SER A 74 -4.43 -7.69 4.09
N GLN A 75 -5.30 -6.73 4.45
CA GLN A 75 -5.24 -5.37 3.90
C GLN A 75 -3.90 -4.67 4.16
N PRO A 76 -3.40 -4.56 5.41
CA PRO A 76 -2.10 -3.91 5.66
C PRO A 76 -0.90 -4.72 5.17
N MET A 77 -1.08 -5.98 4.75
CA MET A 77 -0.03 -6.82 4.15
C MET A 77 0.12 -6.62 2.65
N LYS A 78 -0.95 -6.27 1.92
CA LYS A 78 -0.92 -5.99 0.48
C LYS A 78 0.17 -4.99 0.05
N PRO A 79 0.24 -3.77 0.60
CA PRO A 79 1.28 -2.81 0.22
C PRO A 79 2.69 -3.31 0.60
N ARG A 80 2.84 -3.97 1.75
CA ARG A 80 4.14 -4.51 2.20
C ARG A 80 4.67 -5.60 1.27
N TYR A 81 3.78 -6.42 0.73
CA TYR A 81 4.17 -7.49 -0.19
C TYR A 81 4.73 -6.94 -1.51
N ILE A 82 4.05 -5.94 -2.11
CA ILE A 82 4.56 -5.35 -3.37
C ILE A 82 5.84 -4.53 -3.15
N GLU A 83 5.98 -3.88 -1.99
CA GLU A 83 7.19 -3.17 -1.58
C GLU A 83 8.35 -4.15 -1.42
N TRP A 84 8.13 -5.27 -0.71
CA TRP A 84 9.12 -6.33 -0.57
C TRP A 84 9.54 -6.92 -1.93
N LEU A 85 8.59 -7.20 -2.83
CA LEU A 85 8.89 -7.69 -4.18
C LEU A 85 9.73 -6.69 -4.99
N ALA A 86 9.43 -5.39 -4.89
CA ALA A 86 10.22 -4.36 -5.55
C ALA A 86 11.67 -4.33 -5.04
N MET A 87 11.86 -4.50 -3.72
CA MET A 87 13.18 -4.47 -3.08
C MET A 87 14.04 -5.71 -3.39
N VAL A 88 13.46 -6.91 -3.31
CA VAL A 88 14.25 -8.16 -3.47
C VAL A 88 14.33 -8.66 -4.91
N LYS A 89 13.35 -8.28 -5.75
CA LYS A 89 13.36 -8.59 -7.19
C LYS A 89 13.57 -7.31 -7.98
N ASN A 90 12.47 -6.66 -8.36
CA ASN A 90 12.43 -5.40 -9.09
C ASN A 90 10.97 -4.93 -9.24
N ILE A 91 10.81 -3.72 -9.76
CA ILE A 91 9.51 -3.09 -9.96
C ILE A 91 8.56 -3.91 -10.84
N THR A 92 9.05 -4.69 -11.82
CA THR A 92 8.20 -5.53 -12.68
C THR A 92 7.46 -6.60 -11.89
N TRP A 93 8.11 -7.20 -10.89
CA TRP A 93 7.46 -8.16 -9.99
C TRP A 93 6.39 -7.50 -9.13
N ALA A 94 6.67 -6.30 -8.61
CA ALA A 94 5.69 -5.51 -7.87
C ALA A 94 4.47 -5.15 -8.73
N ARG A 95 4.67 -4.69 -9.98
CA ARG A 95 3.59 -4.41 -10.94
C ARG A 95 2.71 -5.64 -11.19
N ASN A 96 3.31 -6.81 -11.39
CA ASN A 96 2.57 -8.05 -11.62
C ASN A 96 1.73 -8.46 -10.39
N ALA A 97 2.32 -8.39 -9.19
CA ALA A 97 1.58 -8.65 -7.96
C ALA A 97 0.47 -7.61 -7.72
N TYR A 98 0.73 -6.33 -7.99
CA TYR A 98 -0.26 -5.26 -7.90
C TYR A 98 -1.47 -5.53 -8.79
N LYS A 99 -1.27 -5.92 -10.06
CA LYS A 99 -2.37 -6.27 -10.98
C LYS A 99 -3.31 -7.32 -10.40
N ALA A 100 -2.77 -8.35 -9.74
CA ALA A 100 -3.57 -9.38 -9.08
C ALA A 100 -4.26 -8.87 -7.80
N LEU A 101 -3.57 -8.08 -6.98
CA LEU A 101 -4.06 -7.66 -5.66
C LEU A 101 -5.03 -6.47 -5.70
N ALA A 102 -4.94 -5.61 -6.72
CA ALA A 102 -5.75 -4.40 -6.89
C ALA A 102 -7.24 -4.68 -7.04
N GLN A 103 -7.60 -5.87 -7.54
CA GLN A 103 -8.99 -6.28 -7.76
C GLN A 103 -9.50 -7.25 -6.68
N LEU A 104 -8.59 -7.80 -5.86
CA LEU A 104 -8.92 -8.80 -4.87
C LEU A 104 -9.57 -8.16 -3.64
N GLN A 105 -10.72 -8.69 -3.21
CA GLN A 105 -11.36 -8.27 -1.96
C GLN A 105 -10.56 -8.77 -0.74
N PRO A 106 -10.50 -7.99 0.36
CA PRO A 106 -11.05 -6.64 0.50
C PRO A 106 -10.20 -5.59 -0.25
N LEU A 107 -10.86 -4.61 -0.86
CA LEU A 107 -10.16 -3.49 -1.53
C LEU A 107 -9.24 -2.75 -0.54
N CYS A 108 -8.13 -2.19 -1.05
CA CYS A 108 -7.10 -1.56 -0.23
C CYS A 108 -6.56 -0.30 -0.91
N LEU A 109 -6.92 0.88 -0.40
CA LEU A 109 -6.43 2.16 -0.95
C LEU A 109 -4.90 2.26 -0.84
N GLU A 110 -4.35 1.85 0.29
CA GLU A 110 -2.91 1.90 0.56
C GLU A 110 -2.08 1.04 -0.40
N LEU A 111 -2.67 0.01 -1.02
CA LEU A 111 -2.01 -0.75 -2.08
C LEU A 111 -1.77 0.13 -3.33
N HIS A 112 -2.76 0.90 -3.76
CA HIS A 112 -2.64 1.80 -4.92
C HIS A 112 -1.62 2.91 -4.65
N ARG A 113 -1.69 3.52 -3.46
CA ARG A 113 -0.72 4.55 -3.03
C ARG A 113 0.69 4.02 -2.97
N LYS A 114 0.89 2.81 -2.41
CA LYS A 114 2.22 2.19 -2.35
C LYS A 114 2.75 1.89 -3.75
N MET A 115 1.93 1.38 -4.67
CA MET A 115 2.38 1.14 -6.04
C MET A 115 2.75 2.44 -6.77
N ALA A 116 1.94 3.50 -6.64
CA ALA A 116 2.25 4.82 -7.19
C ALA A 116 3.58 5.37 -6.64
N GLN A 117 3.79 5.25 -5.32
CA GLN A 117 5.06 5.64 -4.69
C GLN A 117 6.26 4.84 -5.23
N LEU A 118 6.08 3.54 -5.48
CA LEU A 118 7.16 2.71 -6.03
C LEU A 118 7.51 3.15 -7.46
N GLU A 119 6.52 3.52 -8.28
CA GLU A 119 6.75 4.08 -9.62
C GLU A 119 7.46 5.43 -9.56
N SER A 120 6.99 6.35 -8.71
CA SER A 120 7.58 7.69 -8.57
C SER A 120 9.03 7.67 -8.09
N SER A 121 9.45 6.57 -7.46
CA SER A 121 10.81 6.38 -6.95
C SER A 121 11.75 5.73 -7.97
N GLN A 122 11.26 5.31 -9.13
CA GLN A 122 12.11 4.75 -10.19
C GLN A 122 12.90 5.86 -10.89
N LEU A 123 14.10 5.53 -11.36
CA LEU A 123 14.89 6.45 -12.21
C LEU A 123 14.20 6.70 -13.56
N ASP A 124 13.52 5.67 -14.08
CA ASP A 124 12.73 5.71 -15.32
C ASP A 124 11.33 5.11 -15.02
N PRO A 125 10.38 5.92 -14.52
CA PRO A 125 9.05 5.46 -14.16
C PRO A 125 8.24 4.98 -15.37
N ASP A 126 7.45 3.93 -15.17
CA ASP A 126 6.45 3.53 -16.16
C ASP A 126 5.21 4.39 -15.97
N MET A 127 5.10 5.45 -16.78
CA MET A 127 4.02 6.44 -16.69
C MET A 127 2.63 5.83 -16.88
N GLU A 128 2.49 4.77 -17.67
CA GLU A 128 1.21 4.07 -17.82
C GLU A 128 0.86 3.32 -16.54
N SER A 129 1.80 2.56 -15.98
CA SER A 129 1.61 1.83 -14.73
C SER A 129 1.35 2.76 -13.55
N TRP A 130 2.06 3.88 -13.47
CA TRP A 130 1.88 4.89 -12.42
C TRP A 130 0.49 5.53 -12.50
N ARG A 131 0.11 6.05 -13.67
CA ARG A 131 -1.22 6.63 -13.89
C ARG A 131 -2.34 5.65 -13.54
N LYS A 132 -2.18 4.38 -13.93
CA LYS A 132 -3.14 3.31 -13.62
C LYS A 132 -3.31 3.06 -12.13
N CYS A 133 -2.34 3.41 -11.28
CA CYS A 133 -2.50 3.37 -9.83
C CYS A 133 -3.54 4.39 -9.38
N HIS A 134 -3.45 5.62 -9.88
CA HIS A 134 -4.38 6.69 -9.58
C HIS A 134 -5.78 6.44 -10.16
N GLU A 135 -5.87 6.00 -11.42
CA GLU A 135 -7.15 5.64 -12.07
C GLU A 135 -7.90 4.55 -11.28
N ASN A 136 -7.18 3.53 -10.78
CA ASN A 136 -7.82 2.51 -9.94
C ASN A 136 -8.24 3.06 -8.58
N ALA A 137 -7.44 3.93 -7.97
CA ALA A 137 -7.78 4.54 -6.68
C ALA A 137 -9.04 5.42 -6.79
N THR A 138 -9.14 6.28 -7.81
CA THR A 138 -10.32 7.12 -8.03
C THR A 138 -11.54 6.29 -8.40
N ARG A 139 -11.40 5.28 -9.26
CA ARG A 139 -12.51 4.39 -9.62
C ARG A 139 -13.08 3.62 -8.42
N LEU A 140 -12.23 3.17 -7.50
CA LEU A 140 -12.65 2.33 -6.36
C LEU A 140 -13.03 3.12 -5.11
N PHE A 141 -12.37 4.27 -4.86
CA PHE A 141 -12.50 5.03 -3.62
C PHE A 141 -12.96 6.48 -3.84
N GLY A 142 -12.96 6.97 -5.08
CA GLY A 142 -13.20 8.38 -5.42
C GLY A 142 -14.61 8.88 -5.17
N LYS A 143 -15.58 8.00 -4.85
CA LYS A 143 -16.91 8.45 -4.43
C LYS A 143 -16.92 9.00 -3.01
N SER A 144 -16.18 8.37 -2.09
CA SER A 144 -16.20 8.68 -0.66
C SER A 144 -14.87 9.24 -0.15
N ASN A 145 -13.90 9.45 -1.03
CA ASN A 145 -12.60 10.00 -0.68
C ASN A 145 -12.18 11.02 -1.74
N LYS A 146 -12.07 12.29 -1.35
CA LYS A 146 -11.61 13.36 -2.25
C LYS A 146 -10.11 13.31 -2.49
N ASP A 147 -9.34 12.79 -1.53
CA ASP A 147 -7.87 12.85 -1.56
C ASP A 147 -7.32 12.03 -2.72
N VAL A 148 -8.00 10.96 -3.13
CA VAL A 148 -7.57 10.17 -4.30
C VAL A 148 -7.65 10.95 -5.61
N TRP A 149 -8.56 11.93 -5.71
CA TRP A 149 -8.63 12.83 -6.86
C TRP A 149 -7.54 13.90 -6.80
N ILE A 150 -7.28 14.46 -5.62
CA ILE A 150 -6.18 15.41 -5.40
C ILE A 150 -4.83 14.76 -5.70
N ASP A 151 -4.62 13.54 -5.23
CA ASP A 151 -3.42 12.74 -5.51
C ASP A 151 -3.26 12.51 -7.03
N PHE A 152 -4.35 12.24 -7.76
CA PHE A 152 -4.31 12.01 -9.21
C PHE A 152 -4.03 13.30 -9.99
N ILE A 153 -4.71 14.39 -9.63
CA ILE A 153 -4.50 15.70 -10.27
C ILE A 153 -3.05 16.15 -10.05
N ARG A 154 -2.52 16.02 -8.84
CA ARG A 154 -1.12 16.34 -8.54
C ARG A 154 -0.16 15.55 -9.43
N PHE A 155 -0.40 14.26 -9.62
CA PHE A 155 0.39 13.44 -10.53
C PHE A 155 0.35 13.96 -11.97
N GLU A 156 -0.82 14.23 -12.55
CA GLU A 156 -0.90 14.73 -13.93
C GLU A 156 -0.31 16.12 -14.10
N MET A 157 -0.32 16.95 -13.06
CA MET A 157 0.31 18.27 -13.07
C MET A 157 1.84 18.20 -13.07
N LEU A 158 2.42 17.35 -12.22
CA LEU A 158 3.87 17.35 -11.97
C LEU A 158 4.63 16.38 -12.87
N ASP A 159 4.09 15.19 -13.08
CA ASP A 159 4.80 14.09 -13.73
C ASP A 159 4.10 13.62 -15.02
N GLY A 160 2.77 13.75 -15.08
CA GLY A 160 1.94 13.23 -16.16
C GLY A 160 1.63 14.24 -17.27
N GLU A 161 0.35 14.34 -17.63
CA GLU A 161 -0.15 15.19 -18.72
C GLU A 161 -1.03 16.32 -18.13
N PRO A 162 -0.51 17.55 -18.00
CA PRO A 162 -1.25 18.67 -17.41
C PRO A 162 -2.56 19.00 -18.12
N THR A 163 -2.69 18.65 -19.40
CA THR A 163 -3.93 18.81 -20.19
C THR A 163 -5.09 17.95 -19.68
N ARG A 164 -4.84 16.94 -18.85
CA ARG A 164 -5.87 16.09 -18.24
C ARG A 164 -6.48 16.69 -16.96
N VAL A 165 -5.87 17.73 -16.39
CA VAL A 165 -6.26 18.30 -15.09
C VAL A 165 -7.70 18.79 -15.09
N ASP A 166 -8.12 19.53 -16.12
CA ASP A 166 -9.50 20.03 -16.22
C ASP A 166 -10.52 18.89 -16.32
N THR A 167 -10.19 17.83 -17.06
CA THR A 167 -11.03 16.65 -17.18
C THR A 167 -11.18 15.96 -15.83
N LEU A 168 -10.06 15.73 -15.12
CA LEU A 168 -10.07 15.10 -13.79
C LEU A 168 -10.80 15.93 -12.74
N TYR A 169 -10.66 17.25 -12.77
CA TYR A 169 -11.40 18.15 -11.88
C TYR A 169 -12.91 18.00 -12.08
N ASN A 170 -13.38 17.98 -13.33
CA ASN A 170 -14.79 17.79 -13.64
C ASN A 170 -15.29 16.39 -13.27
N GLU A 171 -14.50 15.35 -13.53
CA GLU A 171 -14.84 13.97 -13.13
C GLU A 171 -14.95 13.83 -11.61
N ALA A 172 -14.03 14.44 -10.85
CA ALA A 172 -14.08 14.43 -9.39
C ALA A 172 -15.38 15.04 -8.87
N LYS A 173 -15.78 16.20 -9.39
CA LYS A 173 -17.04 16.88 -9.02
C LYS A 173 -18.29 16.04 -9.32
N GLN A 174 -18.26 15.23 -10.38
CA GLN A 174 -19.38 14.38 -10.75
C GLN A 174 -19.47 13.09 -9.93
N ASN A 175 -18.33 12.55 -9.51
CA ASN A 175 -18.25 11.23 -8.85
C ASN A 175 -18.24 11.31 -7.32
N LEU A 176 -17.74 12.41 -6.75
CA LEU A 176 -17.72 12.59 -5.30
C LEU A 176 -19.12 12.71 -4.71
N ASN A 177 -19.29 12.20 -3.49
CA ASN A 177 -20.46 12.54 -2.70
C ASN A 177 -20.53 14.06 -2.50
N GLN A 178 -21.75 14.61 -2.54
CA GLN A 178 -21.99 16.05 -2.58
C GLN A 178 -21.36 16.81 -1.39
N ASP A 179 -21.29 16.18 -0.22
CA ASP A 179 -20.68 16.72 0.99
C ASP A 179 -19.15 16.89 0.89
N LEU A 180 -18.49 16.18 -0.03
CA LEU A 180 -17.05 16.25 -0.23
C LEU A 180 -16.64 17.26 -1.31
N VAL A 181 -17.56 17.68 -2.19
CA VAL A 181 -17.25 18.51 -3.37
C VAL A 181 -16.65 19.85 -2.97
N HIS A 182 -17.23 20.55 -1.98
CA HIS A 182 -16.71 21.84 -1.56
C HIS A 182 -15.29 21.74 -0.98
N MET A 183 -15.02 20.72 -0.16
CA MET A 183 -13.68 20.49 0.39
C MET A 183 -12.68 20.13 -0.70
N PHE A 184 -13.10 19.37 -1.71
CA PHE A 184 -12.28 19.07 -2.89
C PHE A 184 -11.91 20.35 -3.65
N GLU A 185 -12.87 21.23 -3.93
CA GLU A 185 -12.62 22.49 -4.65
C GLU A 185 -11.63 23.40 -3.91
N LEU A 186 -11.74 23.50 -2.58
CA LEU A 186 -10.80 24.25 -1.75
C LEU A 186 -9.37 23.67 -1.83
N GLU A 187 -9.24 22.35 -1.71
CA GLU A 187 -7.95 21.67 -1.75
C GLU A 187 -7.32 21.71 -3.15
N PHE A 188 -8.13 21.63 -4.21
CA PHE A 188 -7.68 21.84 -5.58
C PHE A 188 -7.14 23.25 -5.82
N ALA A 189 -7.82 24.29 -5.34
CA ALA A 189 -7.36 25.67 -5.46
C ALA A 189 -6.03 25.91 -4.72
N GLN A 190 -5.87 25.30 -3.53
CA GLN A 190 -4.60 25.31 -2.79
C GLN A 190 -3.48 24.61 -3.56
N LEU A 191 -3.77 23.46 -4.15
CA LEU A 191 -2.81 22.72 -4.98
C LEU A 191 -2.33 23.57 -6.16
N LEU A 192 -3.23 24.21 -6.91
CA LEU A 192 -2.87 25.08 -8.05
C LEU A 192 -1.94 26.22 -7.63
N SER A 193 -2.21 26.83 -6.47
CA SER A 193 -1.38 27.91 -5.95
C SER A 193 0.02 27.41 -5.58
N SER A 194 0.11 26.24 -4.93
CA SER A 194 1.40 25.67 -4.52
C SER A 194 2.30 25.24 -5.71
N VAL A 195 1.72 24.81 -6.82
CA VAL A 195 2.50 24.42 -8.01
C VAL A 195 2.99 25.66 -8.76
N GLY A 196 2.13 26.68 -8.91
CA GLY A 196 2.51 27.93 -9.58
C GLY A 196 3.64 28.70 -8.90
N GLU A 197 3.83 28.55 -7.58
CA GLU A 197 4.96 29.14 -6.85
C GLU A 197 6.29 28.43 -7.16
N ASN A 198 6.28 27.11 -7.35
CA ASN A 198 7.51 26.33 -7.60
C ASN A 198 8.08 26.52 -9.01
N ASP A 199 7.25 26.89 -10.00
CA ASP A 199 7.68 27.15 -11.38
C ASP A 199 8.38 28.52 -11.54
N VAL A 200 8.25 29.43 -10.57
CA VAL A 200 8.83 30.78 -10.61
C VAL A 200 10.25 30.83 -10.00
N GLU A 201 10.64 29.79 -9.26
CA GLU A 201 11.94 29.71 -8.57
C GLU A 201 13.02 28.88 -9.32
N CYS A 202 12.75 28.41 -10.54
CA CYS A 202 13.73 27.71 -11.40
C CYS A 202 14.35 28.60 -12.48
#